data_AF-A0A2M7H9C9-F1
#
_entry.id   AF-A0A2M7H9C9-F1
#
_cell.length_a   1.000
_cell.length_b   1.000
_cell.length_c   1.000
_cell.angle_alpha   90.00
_cell.angle_beta   90.00
_cell.angle_gamma   90.00
#
_symmetry.space_group_name_H-M   'P 1'
#
loop_
_entity.id
_entity.type
_entity.pdbx_description
1 polymer ?
#
loop_
_entity_poly.entity_id
_entity_poly.type
_entity_poly.pdbx_seq_one_letter_code
_entity_poly.pdbx_strand_id
1 'polypeptide(L)'
;MEYRIAFIKQVSPLLKSLRNQRGLTQKQLGEKLGISQRMVATIEANPEKTRFERILQILSILDADLIIRDRSAIIDKSNSANNESW
;
A
#
# COMPACT_ATOMS: atom_id res chain seq x y z
N MET A 1 8.28 1.64 -6.85
CA MET A 1 8.49 2.67 -5.81
C MET A 1 8.08 2.07 -4.49
N GLU A 2 8.74 2.44 -3.40
CA GLU A 2 8.41 1.95 -2.06
C GLU A 2 7.86 3.09 -1.20
N TYR A 3 6.76 2.84 -0.51
CA TYR A 3 6.12 3.83 0.34
C TYR A 3 6.22 3.39 1.79
N ARG A 4 6.83 4.22 2.64
CA ARG A 4 6.84 3.97 4.07
C ARG A 4 5.48 4.33 4.67
N ILE A 5 4.80 3.34 5.22
CA ILE A 5 3.54 3.50 5.95
C ILE A 5 3.85 3.37 7.44
N ALA A 6 3.73 4.46 8.18
CA ALA A 6 3.86 4.51 9.63
C ALA A 6 2.49 4.55 10.34
N PHE A 7 1.47 5.10 9.68
CA PHE A 7 0.12 5.28 10.22
C PHE A 7 -0.94 4.84 9.22
N ILE A 8 -2.04 4.27 9.72
CA ILE A 8 -3.15 3.77 8.88
C ILE A 8 -3.75 4.85 7.97
N LYS A 9 -3.74 6.11 8.42
CA LYS A 9 -4.21 7.27 7.63
C LYS A 9 -3.44 7.47 6.32
N GLN A 10 -2.21 6.95 6.22
CA GLN A 10 -1.40 7.03 4.98
C GLN A 10 -1.85 6.00 3.93
N VAL A 11 -2.58 4.95 4.32
CA VAL A 11 -3.08 3.92 3.39
C VAL A 11 -4.14 4.51 2.46
N SER A 12 -5.02 5.36 2.96
CA SER A 12 -6.11 5.99 2.18
C SER A 12 -5.60 6.73 0.93
N PRO A 13 -4.72 7.75 1.03
CA PRO A 13 -4.19 8.43 -0.14
C PRO A 13 -3.33 7.52 -1.02
N LEU A 14 -2.66 6.51 -0.44
CA LEU A 14 -1.86 5.54 -1.20
C LEU A 14 -2.74 4.68 -2.12
N LEU A 15 -3.82 4.07 -1.60
CA LEU A 15 -4.74 3.25 -2.39
C LEU A 15 -5.37 4.06 -3.52
N LYS A 16 -5.81 5.30 -3.23
CA LYS A 16 -6.36 6.21 -4.24
C LYS A 16 -5.33 6.55 -5.32
N SER A 17 -4.09 6.83 -4.92
CA SER A 17 -3.02 7.16 -5.86
C SER A 17 -2.67 5.97 -6.76
N LEU A 18 -2.48 4.78 -6.18
CA LEU A 18 -2.23 3.55 -6.95
C LEU A 18 -3.38 3.28 -7.92
N ARG A 19 -4.64 3.39 -7.48
CA ARG A 19 -5.80 3.22 -8.37
C ARG A 19 -5.75 4.20 -9.55
N ASN A 20 -5.47 5.47 -9.29
CA ASN A 20 -5.38 6.50 -10.33
C ASN A 20 -4.20 6.23 -11.29
N GLN A 21 -3.04 5.79 -10.78
CA GLN A 21 -1.89 5.41 -11.60
C GLN A 21 -2.19 4.24 -12.54
N ARG A 22 -3.12 3.36 -12.16
CA ARG A 22 -3.61 2.27 -13.02
C ARG A 22 -4.77 2.67 -13.94
N GLY A 23 -5.15 3.94 -13.97
CA GLY A 23 -6.23 4.43 -14.81
C GLY A 23 -7.61 3.86 -14.46
N LEU A 24 -7.78 3.32 -13.24
CA LEU A 24 -9.03 2.70 -12.83
C LEU A 24 -9.92 3.71 -12.11
N THR A 25 -11.21 3.71 -12.42
CA THR A 25 -12.24 4.33 -11.58
C THR A 25 -12.54 3.46 -10.36
N GLN A 26 -13.17 4.03 -9.33
CA GLN A 26 -13.63 3.23 -8.18
C GLN A 26 -14.64 2.14 -8.59
N LYS A 27 -15.44 2.38 -9.64
CA LYS A 27 -16.36 1.40 -10.19
C LYS A 27 -15.62 0.21 -10.80
N GLN A 28 -14.63 0.47 -11.65
CA GLN A 28 -13.83 -0.59 -12.28
C GLN A 28 -13.01 -1.39 -11.26
N LEU A 29 -12.48 -0.74 -10.22
CA LEU A 29 -11.84 -1.46 -9.11
C LEU A 29 -12.86 -2.34 -8.36
N GLY A 30 -14.07 -1.84 -8.13
CA GLY A 30 -15.15 -2.59 -7.51
C GLY A 30 -15.55 -3.82 -8.32
N GLU A 31 -15.69 -3.67 -9.64
CA GLU A 31 -15.98 -4.77 -10.57
C GLU A 31 -14.90 -5.87 -10.50
N LYS A 32 -13.62 -5.50 -10.48
CA LYS A 32 -12.50 -6.45 -10.32
C LYS A 32 -12.49 -7.15 -8.94
N LEU A 33 -12.98 -6.49 -7.90
CA LEU A 33 -13.08 -7.02 -6.53
C LEU A 33 -14.38 -7.78 -6.25
N GLY A 34 -15.36 -7.74 -7.15
CA GLY A 34 -16.71 -8.25 -6.90
C GLY A 34 -17.48 -7.45 -5.84
N ILE A 35 -17.20 -6.14 -5.69
CA ILE A 35 -17.86 -5.25 -4.73
C ILE A 35 -18.39 -3.98 -5.40
N SER A 36 -19.29 -3.27 -4.72
CA SER A 36 -19.86 -2.02 -5.27
C SER A 36 -18.85 -0.87 -5.29
N GLN A 37 -19.04 0.08 -6.20
CA GLN A 37 -18.27 1.34 -6.24
C GLN A 37 -18.31 2.09 -4.90
N ARG A 38 -19.48 2.09 -4.23
CA ARG A 38 -19.66 2.70 -2.90
C ARG A 38 -18.79 2.03 -1.84
N MET A 39 -18.64 0.70 -1.91
CA MET A 39 -17.75 -0.02 -1.00
C MET A 39 -16.30 0.38 -1.24
N VAL A 40 -15.85 0.44 -2.49
CA VAL A 40 -14.50 0.93 -2.83
C VAL A 40 -14.27 2.35 -2.28
N ALA A 41 -15.22 3.27 -2.49
CA ALA A 41 -15.13 4.63 -1.96
C ALA A 41 -15.04 4.65 -0.42
N THR A 42 -15.78 3.77 0.25
CA THR A 42 -15.75 3.63 1.71
C THR A 42 -14.39 3.14 2.19
N ILE A 43 -13.82 2.14 1.52
CA ILE A 43 -12.49 1.59 1.83
C ILE A 43 -11.41 2.65 1.59
N GLU A 44 -11.46 3.37 0.47
CA GLU A 44 -10.52 4.46 0.18
C GLU A 44 -10.62 5.59 1.21
N ALA A 45 -11.80 5.87 1.76
CA ALA A 45 -11.99 6.92 2.75
C ALA A 45 -11.63 6.49 4.19
N ASN A 46 -11.90 5.24 4.56
CA ASN A 46 -11.75 4.72 5.92
C ASN A 46 -11.13 3.30 5.91
N PRO A 47 -9.86 3.15 5.48
CA PRO A 47 -9.21 1.84 5.38
C PRO A 47 -9.06 1.16 6.75
N GLU A 48 -9.05 1.91 7.85
CA GLU A 48 -8.95 1.38 9.23
C GLU A 48 -10.17 0.56 9.66
N LYS A 49 -11.33 0.78 9.03
CA LYS A 49 -12.57 0.01 9.29
C LYS A 49 -12.70 -1.20 8.37
N THR A 50 -11.74 -1.39 7.46
CA THR A 50 -11.74 -2.45 6.47
C THR A 50 -10.90 -3.62 6.96
N ARG A 51 -11.33 -4.85 6.65
CA ARG A 51 -10.51 -6.03 6.92
C ARG A 51 -9.17 -5.92 6.19
N PHE A 52 -8.07 -6.18 6.88
CA PHE A 52 -6.73 -6.12 6.30
C PHE A 52 -6.59 -6.97 5.02
N GLU A 53 -7.20 -8.17 5.00
CA GLU A 53 -7.28 -9.03 3.81
C GLU A 53 -7.82 -8.29 2.57
N ARG A 54 -8.84 -7.45 2.72
CA ARG A 54 -9.42 -6.67 1.62
C ARG A 54 -8.43 -5.63 1.10
N ILE A 55 -7.62 -5.05 1.99
CA ILE A 55 -6.55 -4.13 1.59
C ILE A 55 -5.51 -4.89 0.75
N LEU A 56 -5.11 -6.09 1.16
CA LEU A 56 -4.18 -6.92 0.38
C LEU A 56 -4.74 -7.30 -1.00
N GLN A 57 -6.03 -7.64 -1.09
CA GLN A 57 -6.69 -7.91 -2.37
C GLN A 57 -6.71 -6.69 -3.29
N ILE A 58 -6.98 -5.49 -2.74
CA ILE A 58 -6.90 -4.24 -3.50
C ILE A 58 -5.48 -4.04 -4.01
N LEU A 59 -4.47 -4.20 -3.16
CA LEU A 59 -3.07 -4.05 -3.56
C LEU A 59 -2.71 -5.02 -4.71
N SER A 60 -3.12 -6.29 -4.61
CA SER A 60 -2.92 -7.28 -5.67
C SER A 60 -3.56 -6.87 -7.00
N ILE A 61 -4.81 -6.36 -7.00
CA ILE A 61 -5.48 -5.89 -8.23
C ILE A 61 -4.82 -4.62 -8.79
N LEU A 62 -4.20 -3.83 -7.93
CA LEU A 62 -3.44 -2.64 -8.30
C LEU A 62 -1.96 -2.96 -8.56
N ASP A 63 -1.62 -4.22 -8.89
CA ASP A 63 -0.26 -4.81 -8.97
C ASP A 63 0.75 -4.14 -8.03
N ALA A 64 0.43 -4.11 -6.74
CA ALA A 64 1.25 -3.57 -5.68
C ALA A 64 1.39 -4.58 -4.55
N ASP A 65 2.54 -4.58 -3.89
CA ASP A 65 2.85 -5.49 -2.79
C ASP A 65 3.00 -4.73 -1.46
N LEU A 66 2.57 -5.36 -0.37
CA LEU A 66 2.92 -4.92 0.97
C LEU A 66 4.19 -5.62 1.42
N ILE A 67 5.24 -4.85 1.68
CA ILE A 67 6.53 -5.35 2.16
C ILE A 67 6.69 -4.99 3.63
N ILE A 68 7.00 -5.98 4.48
CA ILE A 68 7.36 -5.78 5.89
C ILE A 68 8.88 -5.80 6.00
N ARG A 69 9.45 -4.80 6.68
CA ARG A 69 10.89 -4.69 6.93
C ARG A 69 11.14 -4.38 8.38
N ASP A 70 12.18 -4.97 8.94
CA ASP A 70 12.69 -4.57 10.24
C ASP A 70 13.22 -3.13 10.15
N ARG A 71 12.90 -2.32 11.17
CA ARG A 71 13.37 -0.93 11.26
C ARG A 71 14.86 -0.86 11.58
N SER A 72 15.39 -1.87 12.29
CA SER A 72 16.79 -1.94 12.73
C SER A 72 17.74 -2.37 11.60
N ALA A 73 17.31 -3.29 10.73
CA ALA A 73 18.12 -3.82 9.63
C ALA A 73 18.51 -2.80 8.54
N ILE A 74 17.95 -1.59 8.57
CA ILE A 74 18.37 -0.48 7.69
C ILE A 74 19.64 0.20 8.21
N ILE A 75 19.90 0.18 9.52
CA ILE A 75 21.04 0.88 10.15
C ILE A 75 22.37 0.13 9.93
N ASP A 76 22.34 -1.21 9.88
CA ASP A 76 23.56 -2.02 9.75
C ASP A 76 24.18 -2.00 8.34
N LYS A 77 23.37 -1.74 7.29
CA LYS A 77 23.88 -1.65 5.91
C LYS A 77 24.59 -0.34 5.59
N SER A 78 24.29 0.75 6.31
CA SER A 78 25.02 2.02 6.15
C SER A 78 26.36 2.03 6.89
N ASN A 79 26.53 1.22 7.95
CA ASN A 79 27.78 1.18 8.72
C ASN A 79 28.79 0.14 8.22
N SER A 80 28.37 -0.84 7.41
CA SER A 80 29.28 -1.85 6.84
C SER A 80 30.03 -1.37 5.60
N ALA A 81 29.56 -0.33 4.90
CA ALA A 81 30.25 0.24 3.74
C ALA A 81 31.37 1.25 4.09
N ASN A 82 31.41 1.73 5.34
CA ASN A 82 32.39 2.74 5.79
C ASN A 82 33.56 2.16 6.61
N ASN A 83 33.64 0.84 6.79
CA ASN A 83 34.68 0.19 7.59
C ASN A 83 35.58 -0.78 6.79
N GLU A 84 35.70 -0.57 5.48
CA GLU A 84 36.67 -1.27 4.62
C GLU A 84 37.52 -0.27 3.82
N SER A 85 38.20 0.64 4.53
CA SER A 85 39.25 1.46 3.94
C SER A 85 40.38 1.68 4.96
N TRP A 86 41.38 0.81 4.82
CA TRP A 86 42.74 0.77 5.40
C TRP A 86 42.88 0.48 6.90
#